data_AF-A0A942ELM2-F1
#
_entry.id   AF-A0A942ELM2-F1
#
_cell.length_a   1.000
_cell.length_b   1.000
_cell.length_c   1.000
_cell.angle_alpha   90.00
_cell.angle_beta   90.00
_cell.angle_gamma   90.00
#
_symmetry.space_group_name_H-M   'P 1'
#
loop_
_entity.id
_entity.type
_entity.pdbx_description
1 polymer ?
#
loop_
_entity_poly.entity_id
_entity_poly.type
_entity_poly.pdbx_seq_one_letter_code
_entity_poly.pdbx_strand_id
1 'polypeptide(L)' 'MTSTGKGSSNDLEHLHQEGTKALWINIAFFVVLFVGILLVPILGFGFSAIAIALAFVASLLYIYLT' A
#
# COMPACT_ATOMS: atom_id res chain seq x y z
N MET A 1 27.29 -24.97 24.63
CA MET A 1 26.09 -25.51 23.94
C MET A 1 24.89 -24.97 24.72
N THR A 2 23.97 -24.14 24.25
CA THR A 2 23.58 -23.66 22.92
C THR A 2 22.95 -22.27 23.11
N SER A 3 23.42 -21.29 22.35
CA SER A 3 22.85 -19.94 22.28
C SER A 3 21.72 -19.96 21.24
N THR A 4 20.47 -20.05 21.68
CA THR A 4 19.29 -20.01 20.79
C THR A 4 18.17 -19.24 21.47
N GLY A 5 18.20 -17.91 21.33
CA GLY A 5 17.13 -17.04 21.84
C GLY A 5 17.14 -15.60 21.33
N LYS A 6 18.00 -15.25 20.36
CA LYS A 6 18.11 -13.89 19.80
C LYS A 6 17.67 -13.75 18.33
N GLY A 7 17.30 -14.85 17.66
CA GLY A 7 16.84 -14.80 16.26
C GLY A 7 15.35 -14.50 16.10
N SER A 8 14.50 -15.01 17.00
CA SER A 8 13.04 -14.98 16.83
C SER A 8 12.39 -13.60 16.99
N SER A 9 13.00 -12.69 17.77
CA SER A 9 12.45 -11.34 17.96
C SER A 9 12.68 -10.45 16.75
N ASN A 10 13.83 -10.58 16.09
CA ASN A 10 14.15 -9.78 14.90
C ASN A 10 13.25 -10.16 13.72
N ASP A 11 12.98 -11.45 13.50
CA ASP A 11 12.11 -11.91 12.40
C ASP A 11 10.64 -11.47 12.58
N LEU A 12 10.14 -11.49 13.83
CA LEU A 12 8.82 -10.98 14.18
C LEU A 12 8.72 -9.46 14.01
N GLU A 13 9.77 -8.74 14.37
CA GLU A 13 9.83 -7.28 14.24
C GLU A 13 9.90 -6.85 12.76
N HIS A 14 10.64 -7.60 11.93
CA HIS A 14 10.66 -7.40 10.47
C HIS A 14 9.30 -7.67 9.82
N LEU A 15 8.63 -8.78 10.16
CA LEU A 15 7.28 -9.08 9.66
C LEU A 15 6.25 -8.02 10.09
N HIS A 16 6.37 -7.51 11.31
CA HIS A 16 5.47 -6.48 11.81
C HIS A 16 5.69 -5.13 11.12
N GLN A 17 6.94 -4.78 10.81
CA GLN A 17 7.29 -3.59 10.05
C GLN A 17 6.83 -3.68 8.59
N GLU A 18 7.02 -4.82 7.92
CA GLU A 18 6.53 -5.04 6.55
C GLU A 18 5.00 -5.00 6.48
N GLY A 19 4.31 -5.65 7.43
CA GLY A 19 2.85 -5.64 7.51
C GLY A 19 2.30 -4.23 7.76
N THR A 20 2.94 -3.45 8.64
CA THR A 20 2.54 -2.06 8.91
C THR A 20 2.74 -1.17 7.68
N LYS A 21 3.84 -1.36 6.95
CA LYS A 21 4.11 -0.61 5.70
C LYS A 21 3.08 -0.91 4.62
N ALA A 22 2.74 -2.18 4.42
CA ALA A 22 1.68 -2.59 3.48
C ALA A 22 0.31 -2.01 3.87
N LEU A 23 -0.01 -1.98 5.16
CA LEU A 23 -1.23 -1.35 5.68
C LEU A 23 -1.29 0.15 5.34
N TRP A 24 -0.20 0.88 5.57
CA TRP A 24 -0.11 2.31 5.26
C TRP A 24 -0.28 2.60 3.76
N ILE A 25 0.31 1.78 2.89
CA ILE A 25 0.14 1.92 1.44
C ILE A 25 -1.32 1.67 1.03
N ASN A 26 -1.96 0.66 1.63
CA ASN A 26 -3.39 0.40 1.38
C ASN A 26 -4.28 1.55 1.86
N ILE A 27 -4.00 2.13 3.02
CA ILE A 27 -4.72 3.30 3.53
C ILE A 27 -4.54 4.48 2.57
N ALA A 28 -3.31 4.75 2.12
CA ALA A 28 -3.03 5.80 1.15
C ALA A 28 -3.77 5.56 -0.18
N PHE A 29 -3.77 4.33 -0.69
CA PHE A 29 -4.49 3.95 -1.89
C PHE A 29 -6.00 4.17 -1.73
N PHE A 30 -6.58 3.81 -0.58
CA PHE A 30 -7.99 3.99 -0.29
C PHE A 30 -8.40 5.48 -0.32
N VAL A 31 -7.56 6.36 0.25
CA VAL A 31 -7.77 7.81 0.20
C VAL A 31 -7.76 8.31 -1.24
N VAL A 32 -6.80 7.88 -2.06
CA VAL A 32 -6.73 8.24 -3.49
C VAL A 32 -7.95 7.76 -4.25
N LEU A 33 -8.41 6.54 -3.98
CA LEU A 33 -9.62 5.96 -4.57
C LEU A 33 -10.86 6.81 -4.22
N PHE A 34 -10.98 7.20 -2.95
CA PHE A 34 -12.09 8.03 -2.47
C PHE A 34 -12.10 9.41 -3.12
N VAL A 35 -10.94 10.07 -3.22
CA VAL A 35 -10.79 11.35 -3.92
C VAL A 35 -11.11 11.20 -5.40
N GLY A 36 -10.64 10.13 -6.05
CA GLY A 36 -10.93 9.85 -7.46
C GLY A 36 -12.43 9.67 -7.73
N ILE A 37 -13.15 9.01 -6.81
CA ILE A 37 -14.62 8.87 -6.87
C ILE A 37 -15.30 10.23 -6.69
N LEU A 38 -14.87 11.06 -5.74
CA LEU A 38 -15.41 12.40 -5.55
C LEU A 38 -15.16 13.34 -6.75
N LEU A 39 -14.11 13.08 -7.53
CA LEU A 39 -13.80 13.79 -8.77
C LEU A 39 -14.66 13.37 -9.97
N VAL A 40 -15.35 12.22 -9.91
CA VAL A 40 -16.24 11.73 -10.99
C VAL A 40 -17.28 12.76 -11.43
N PRO A 41 -18.02 13.44 -10.53
CA PRO A 41 -18.98 14.48 -10.94
C PRO A 41 -18.34 15.72 -11.56
N ILE A 42 -17.04 15.96 -11.37
CA ILE A 42 -16.32 17.14 -11.87
C ILE A 42 -15.66 16.84 -13.23
N LEU A 43 -14.92 15.73 -13.31
CA LEU A 43 -14.11 15.36 -14.48
C LEU A 43 -14.79 14.33 -15.38
N GLY A 44 -15.83 13.66 -14.91
CA GLY A 44 -16.49 12.55 -15.59
C GLY A 44 -15.83 11.19 -15.28
N PHE A 45 -16.63 10.13 -15.41
CA PHE A 45 -16.24 8.77 -15.02
C PHE A 45 -14.97 8.27 -15.71
N GLY A 46 -14.81 8.56 -17.01
CA GLY A 46 -13.66 8.07 -17.79
C GLY A 46 -12.32 8.56 -17.26
N PHE A 47 -12.19 9.87 -16.99
CA PHE A 47 -10.94 10.45 -16.48
C PHE A 47 -10.64 9.99 -15.05
N SER A 48 -11.65 9.92 -14.18
CA SER A 48 -11.50 9.38 -12.83
C SER A 48 -11.07 7.91 -12.82
N ALA A 49 -11.65 7.09 -13.68
CA ALA A 49 -11.31 5.67 -13.78
C ALA A 49 -9.85 5.47 -14.23
N ILE A 50 -9.38 6.25 -15.21
CA ILE A 50 -7.97 6.20 -15.66
C ILE A 50 -7.04 6.64 -14.53
N ALA A 51 -7.36 7.73 -13.82
CA ALA A 51 -6.54 8.22 -12.71
C ALA A 51 -6.44 7.19 -11.56
N ILE A 52 -7.55 6.56 -11.18
CA ILE A 52 -7.57 5.51 -10.15
C ILE A 52 -6.77 4.28 -10.62
N ALA A 53 -6.93 3.86 -11.87
CA ALA A 53 -6.19 2.74 -12.43
C ALA A 53 -4.67 2.98 -12.43
N LEU A 54 -4.23 4.19 -12.83
CA LEU A 54 -2.82 4.57 -12.78
C LEU A 54 -2.28 4.60 -11.36
N ALA A 55 -3.04 5.15 -10.40
CA ALA A 55 -2.67 5.16 -9.00
C ALA A 55 -2.55 3.73 -8.42
N PHE A 56 -3.43 2.82 -8.83
CA PHE A 56 -3.39 1.42 -8.42
C PHE A 56 -2.15 0.70 -8.97
N VAL A 57 -1.87 0.85 -10.26
CA VAL A 57 -0.67 0.26 -10.88
C VAL A 57 0.60 0.83 -10.24
N ALA A 58 0.65 2.15 -9.99
CA ALA A 58 1.78 2.77 -9.31
C ALA A 58 1.96 2.23 -7.89
N SER A 59 0.87 2.01 -7.15
CA SER A 59 0.92 1.42 -5.82
C SER A 59 1.44 -0.01 -5.83
N LEU A 60 0.99 -0.85 -6.78
CA LEU A 60 1.51 -2.22 -6.94
C LEU A 60 2.98 -2.23 -7.32
N LEU A 61 3.38 -1.34 -8.23
CA LEU A 61 4.77 -1.22 -8.66
C LEU A 61 5.66 -0.77 -7.51
N TYR A 62 5.19 0.15 -6.66
CA TYR A 62 5.90 0.59 -5.47
C TYR A 62 6.12 -0.54 -4.48
N ILE A 63 5.11 -1.36 -4.20
CA ILE A 63 5.22 -2.53 -3.31
C ILE A 63 6.14 -3.60 -3.92
N TYR A 64 6.09 -3.81 -5.24
CA TYR A 64 6.91 -4.83 -5.90
C TYR A 64 8.40 -4.47 -5.95
N LEU A 65 8.72 -3.18 -6.13
CA LEU A 65 10.11 -2.69 -6.22
C LEU A 65 10.76 -2.44 -4.85
N THR A 66 9.97 -2.38 -3.78
CA THR A 66 10.41 -2.00 -2.42
C THR A 66 10.40 -3.19 -1.49
#